data_AF-C7DQ28-F1
#
_entry.id   AF-C7DQ28-F1
#
_cell.length_a   1.000
_cell.length_b   1.000
_cell.length_c   1.000
_cell.angle_alpha   90.00
_cell.angle_beta   90.00
_cell.angle_gamma   90.00
#
_symmetry.space_group_name_H-M   'P 1'
#
loop_
_entity.id
_entity.type
_entity.pdbx_description
1 polymer ?
#
loop_
_entity_poly.entity_id
_entity_poly.type
_entity_poly.pdbx_seq_one_letter_code
_entity_poly.pdbx_strand_id
1 'polypeptide(L)' 'KVPLQSLAANIDYCCRTAKTIYGILGIKIWIFQPF' A
#
# COMPACT_ATOMS: atom_id res chain seq x y z
N LYS A 1 -4.01 -8.56 -8.95
CA LYS A 1 -4.65 -7.38 -9.58
C LYS A 1 -5.31 -6.57 -8.47
N VAL A 2 -5.09 -5.26 -8.38
CA VAL A 2 -5.66 -4.38 -7.33
C VAL A 2 -6.55 -3.33 -8.01
N PRO A 3 -7.89 -3.39 -7.86
CA PRO A 3 -8.81 -2.49 -8.55
C PRO A 3 -8.96 -1.14 -7.81
N LEU A 4 -7.98 -0.25 -7.95
CA LEU A 4 -7.92 1.03 -7.22
C LEU A 4 -9.05 2.03 -7.55
N GLN A 5 -9.73 1.87 -8.68
CA GLN A 5 -10.84 2.73 -9.09
C GLN A 5 -12.21 2.20 -8.61
N SER A 6 -12.26 0.99 -8.05
CA SER A 6 -13.51 0.39 -7.57
C SER A 6 -13.74 0.75 -6.11
N LEU A 7 -14.76 1.59 -5.86
CA LEU A 7 -15.18 1.98 -4.51
C LEU A 7 -15.65 0.79 -3.65
N ALA A 8 -16.13 -0.28 -4.30
CA ALA A 8 -16.60 -1.49 -3.62
C ALA A 8 -15.48 -2.50 -3.30
N ALA A 9 -14.24 -2.22 -3.70
CA ALA A 9 -13.13 -3.14 -3.44
C ALA A 9 -12.65 -3.03 -1.99
N ASN A 10 -12.58 -4.16 -1.29
CA ASN A 10 -11.95 -4.22 0.02
C ASN A 10 -10.41 -4.15 -0.14
N ILE A 11 -9.84 -2.98 0.14
CA ILE A 11 -8.41 -2.71 -0.02
C ILE A 11 -7.86 -2.13 1.27
N ASP A 12 -6.94 -2.85 1.90
CA ASP A 12 -6.14 -2.30 2.99
C ASP A 12 -4.98 -1.49 2.43
N TYR A 13 -4.82 -0.26 2.91
CA TYR A 13 -3.71 0.61 2.57
C TYR A 13 -2.82 0.87 3.78
N CYS A 14 -1.51 0.83 3.58
CA CYS A 14 -0.54 1.21 4.59
C CYS A 14 0.62 2.00 3.97
N CYS A 15 1.12 2.99 4.71
CA CYS A 15 2.34 3.72 4.38
C CYS A 15 3.33 3.69 5.54
N ARG A 16 4.61 3.45 5.25
CA ARG A 16 5.68 3.49 6.25
C ARG A 16 6.98 3.99 5.64
N THR A 17 7.84 4.56 6.47
CA THR A 17 9.17 5.02 6.08
C THR A 17 10.24 4.08 6.64
N ALA A 18 11.19 3.67 5.80
CA ALA A 18 12.41 2.99 6.21
C ALA A 18 13.56 4.00 6.28
N LYS A 19 14.25 4.06 7.42
CA LYS A 19 15.50 4.81 7.57
C LYS A 19 16.65 3.90 7.14
N THR A 20 17.40 4.31 6.12
CA THR A 20 18.58 3.60 5.60
C THR A 20 19.82 4.46 5.78
N ILE A 21 21.02 3.88 5.61
CA ILE A 21 22.29 4.64 5.65
C ILE A 21 22.39 5.71 4.55
N TYR A 22 21.57 5.60 3.50
CA TYR A 22 21.52 6.54 2.38
C TYR A 22 20.35 7.52 2.45
N GLY A 23 19.57 7.51 3.54
CA GLY A 23 18.42 8.39 3.74
C GLY A 23 17.09 7.66 3.98
N ILE A 24 15.97 8.35 3.74
CA ILE A 24 14.62 7.86 4.02
C ILE A 24 14.00 7.27 2.75
N LEU A 25 13.52 6.03 2.82
CA LEU A 25 12.75 5.37 1.77
C LEU A 25 11.28 5.28 2.17
N GLY A 26 10.38 5.87 1.37
CA GLY A 26 8.95 5.74 1.55
C GLY A 26 8.41 4.46 0.93
N ILE A 27 7.59 3.72 1.69
CA ILE A 27 6.96 2.46 1.26
C ILE A 27 5.45 2.63 1.34
N LYS A 28 4.76 2.24 0.26
CA LYS A 28 3.30 2.22 0.16
C LYS A 28 2.85 0.84 -0.26
N ILE A 29 1.86 0.30 0.45
CA ILE A 29 1.36 -1.07 0.24
C ILE A 29 -0.17 -1.00 0.11
N TRP A 30 -0.70 -1.75 -0.85
CA TRP A 30 -2.13 -2.00 -1.02
C TRP A 30 -2.36 -3.50 -1.01
N ILE A 31 -3.24 -3.99 -0.16
CA ILE A 31 -3.66 -5.40 -0.09
C ILE A 31 -5.12 -5.45 -0.51
N PHE A 32 -5.39 -6.07 -1.65
CA PHE A 32 -6.76 -6.34 -2.06
C PHE A 32 -7.20 -7.67 -1.44
N GLN A 33 -8.26 -7.65 -0.65
CA GLN A 33 -8.87 -8.82 -0.04
C GLN A 33 -10.12 -9.20 -0.84
N PRO A 34 -10.03 -10.15 -1.79
CA PRO A 34 -11.23 -10.73 -2.39
C PRO A 34 -11.94 -11.58 -1.33
N PHE A 35 -13.27 -11.45 -1.28
CA PHE A 35 -14.13 -12.33 -0.49
C PHE A 35 -13.95 -13.79 -0.87
#